data_AF-A0A9Q5ZA04-F1
#
_entry.id   AF-A0A9Q5ZA04-F1
#
_cell.length_a   1.000
_cell.length_b   1.000
_cell.length_c   1.000
_cell.angle_alpha   90.00
_cell.angle_beta   90.00
_cell.angle_gamma   90.00
#
_symmetry.space_group_name_H-M   'P 1'
#
loop_
_entity.id
_entity.type
_entity.pdbx_description
1 polymer ?
#
loop_
_entity_poly.entity_id
_entity_poly.type
_entity_poly.pdbx_seq_one_letter_code
_entity_poly.pdbx_strand_id
1 'polypeptide(L)' 'MTIPQYPTPDPAWDYARLWALLQNSTSDCHLLLDDIAALEESTPEHDAEIRQRLDAIGQQLNSARRLLDE' A
#
# COMPACT_ATOMS: atom_id res chain seq x y z
N MET A 1 -13.07 -7.92 -2.77
CA MET A 1 -13.55 -7.56 -1.41
C MET A 1 -13.68 -6.04 -1.34
N THR A 2 -14.65 -5.49 -0.61
CA THR A 2 -14.79 -4.03 -0.44
C THR A 2 -13.85 -3.54 0.65
N ILE A 3 -12.93 -2.63 0.30
CA ILE A 3 -12.06 -1.95 1.27
C ILE A 3 -12.95 -1.13 2.21
N PRO A 4 -12.85 -1.29 3.55
CA PRO A 4 -13.62 -0.48 4.47
C PRO A 4 -13.28 1.01 4.29
N GLN A 5 -14.28 1.80 3.89
CA GLN A 5 -14.16 3.25 3.82
C GLN A 5 -14.25 3.81 5.24
N TYR A 6 -13.09 4.08 5.81
CA TYR A 6 -12.98 4.88 7.03
C TYR A 6 -13.18 6.36 6.68
N PRO A 7 -13.81 7.15 7.57
CA PRO A 7 -13.93 8.59 7.37
C PRO A 7 -12.54 9.21 7.22
N THR A 8 -12.39 10.15 6.28
CA THR A 8 -11.16 10.93 6.16
C THR A 8 -10.90 11.65 7.49
N PRO A 9 -9.73 11.46 8.12
CA PRO A 9 -9.44 12.12 9.37
C PRO A 9 -9.34 13.63 9.18
N ASP A 10 -9.57 14.36 10.27
CA ASP A 10 -9.35 15.81 10.34
C ASP A 10 -7.89 16.12 9.92
N PRO A 11 -7.64 17.04 8.98
CA PRO A 11 -6.28 17.45 8.62
C PRO A 11 -5.45 18.00 9.78
N ALA A 12 -6.10 18.51 10.83
CA ALA A 12 -5.45 18.97 12.07
C ALA A 12 -5.11 17.82 13.04
N TRP A 13 -5.50 16.59 12.71
CA TRP A 13 -5.10 15.42 13.49
C TRP A 13 -3.64 15.07 13.23
N ASP A 14 -2.86 14.94 14.31
CA ASP A 14 -1.42 14.66 14.26
C ASP A 14 -1.07 13.41 13.42
N TYR A 15 -1.98 12.44 13.36
CA TYR A 15 -1.80 11.20 12.61
C TYR A 15 -2.50 11.18 11.25
N ALA A 16 -3.07 12.30 10.76
CA ALA A 16 -3.78 12.35 9.48
C ALA A 16 -2.88 11.94 8.30
N ARG A 17 -1.62 12.41 8.30
CA ARG A 17 -0.62 12.06 7.28
C ARG A 17 -0.23 10.59 7.34
N LEU A 18 -0.04 10.06 8.55
CA LEU A 18 0.27 8.65 8.78
C LEU A 18 -0.87 7.75 8.27
N TRP A 19 -2.11 8.09 8.64
CA TRP A 19 -3.31 7.39 8.21
C TRP A 19 -3.44 7.36 6.68
N ALA A 20 -3.20 8.50 6.01
CA ALA A 20 -3.30 8.59 4.56
C ALA A 20 -2.28 7.67 3.86
N LEU A 21 -1.03 7.66 4.34
CA LEU A 21 0.01 6.77 3.81
C LEU A 21 -0.36 5.30 4.00
N LEU A 22 -0.82 4.90 5.19
CA LEU A 22 -1.22 3.52 5.48
C LEU A 22 -2.43 3.08 4.65
N GLN A 23 -3.39 3.97 4.41
CA GLN A 23 -4.54 3.68 3.56
C GLN A 23 -4.14 3.48 2.09
N ASN A 24 -3.27 4.34 1.57
CA ASN A 24 -2.75 4.18 0.21
C ASN A 24 -1.99 2.85 0.08
N SER A 25 -1.09 2.53 1.00
CA SER A 25 -0.38 1.24 0.98
C SER A 25 -1.32 0.04 1.11
N THR A 26 -2.41 0.17 1.88
CA THR A 26 -3.45 -0.88 1.98
C THR A 26 -4.16 -1.07 0.63
N SER A 27 -4.51 0.02 -0.05
CA SER A 27 -5.11 -0.02 -1.39
C SER A 27 -4.15 -0.67 -2.40
N ASP A 28 -2.89 -0.26 -2.41
CA ASP A 28 -1.86 -0.79 -3.31
C ASP A 28 -1.63 -2.29 -3.09
N CYS A 29 -1.63 -2.75 -1.82
CA CYS A 29 -1.59 -4.17 -1.47
C CYS A 29 -2.80 -4.94 -2.02
N HIS A 30 -4.02 -4.40 -1.87
CA HIS A 30 -5.22 -5.08 -2.40
C HIS A 30 -5.18 -5.19 -3.93
N LEU A 31 -4.78 -4.12 -4.62
CA LEU A 31 -4.61 -4.16 -6.07
C LEU A 31 -3.58 -5.21 -6.49
N LEU A 32 -2.44 -5.28 -5.79
CA LEU A 32 -1.43 -6.31 -6.08
C LEU A 32 -1.94 -7.72 -5.83
N LEU A 33 -2.73 -7.93 -4.77
CA LEU A 33 -3.34 -9.24 -4.48
C LEU A 33 -4.35 -9.64 -5.56
N ASP A 34 -5.19 -8.70 -6.01
CA ASP A 34 -6.15 -8.94 -7.10
C ASP A 34 -5.42 -9.28 -8.40
N ASP A 35 -4.32 -8.58 -8.71
CA ASP A 35 -3.51 -8.84 -9.90
C ASP A 35 -2.83 -10.22 -9.82
N ILE A 36 -2.23 -10.57 -8.67
CA ILE A 36 -1.63 -11.90 -8.45
C ILE A 36 -2.68 -13.01 -8.56
N ALA A 37 -3.89 -12.78 -8.03
CA ALA A 37 -4.98 -13.76 -8.11
C ALA A 37 -5.49 -13.96 -9.55
N ALA A 38 -5.32 -12.97 -10.42
CA ALA A 38 -5.68 -13.04 -11.84
C ALA A 38 -4.59 -13.69 -12.73
N LEU A 39 -3.37 -13.88 -12.21
CA LEU A 39 -2.30 -14.54 -12.96
C LEU A 39 -2.53 -16.04 -13.04
N GLU A 40 -2.72 -16.56 -14.25
CA GLU A 40 -2.86 -18.00 -14.51
C GLU A 40 -1.51 -18.73 -14.56
N GLU A 41 -0.43 -18.03 -14.94
CA GLU A 41 0.94 -18.56 -15.01
C GLU A 41 1.97 -17.57 -14.44
N SER A 42 2.92 -18.08 -13.64
CA SER A 42 4.07 -17.31 -13.17
C SER A 42 5.15 -17.27 -14.24
N THR A 43 5.57 -16.06 -14.62
CA THR A 43 6.69 -15.82 -15.53
C THR A 43 7.74 -14.94 -14.83
N PRO A 44 9.01 -14.97 -15.28
CA PRO A 44 10.05 -14.10 -14.74
C PRO A 44 9.71 -12.60 -14.81
N GLU A 45 8.94 -12.19 -15.82
CA GLU A 45 8.47 -10.82 -16.00
C GLU A 45 7.43 -10.46 -14.93
N HIS A 46 6.43 -11.33 -14.69
CA HIS A 46 5.47 -11.13 -13.60
C HIS A 46 6.17 -11.07 -12.25
N ASP A 47 7.15 -11.94 -12.00
CA ASP A 47 7.92 -11.93 -10.76
C ASP A 47 8.74 -10.62 -10.59
N ALA A 48 9.24 -10.06 -11.68
CA ALA A 48 9.95 -8.78 -11.65
C ALA A 48 8.99 -7.61 -11.34
N GLU A 49 7.81 -7.60 -11.95
CA GLU A 49 6.78 -6.59 -11.70
C GLU A 49 6.25 -6.65 -10.26
N ILE A 50 5.94 -7.85 -9.76
CA ILE A 50 5.48 -8.04 -8.37
C ILE A 50 6.54 -7.54 -7.39
N ARG A 51 7.82 -7.85 -7.61
CA ARG A 51 8.93 -7.33 -6.79
C ARG A 51 8.99 -5.81 -6.80
N GLN A 52 8.91 -5.19 -7.97
CA GLN A 52 8.93 -3.73 -8.09
C GLN A 52 7.77 -3.08 -7.31
N ARG A 53 6.57 -3.67 -7.37
CA ARG A 53 5.41 -3.15 -6.64
C ARG A 53 5.52 -3.35 -5.13
N LEU A 54 6.03 -4.51 -4.69
CA LEU A 54 6.32 -4.75 -3.27
C LEU A 54 7.36 -3.76 -2.73
N ASP A 55 8.42 -3.48 -3.49
CA ASP A 55 9.43 -2.49 -3.11
C ASP A 55 8.83 -1.09 -2.96
N ALA A 56 7.95 -0.69 -3.89
CA ALA A 56 7.25 0.60 -3.82
C ALA A 56 6.35 0.70 -2.57
N ILE A 57 5.56 -0.34 -2.28
CA ILE A 57 4.75 -0.41 -1.05
C ILE A 57 5.64 -0.35 0.19
N GLY A 58 6.74 -1.09 0.20
CA GLY A 58 7.72 -1.07 1.29
C GLY A 58 8.33 0.32 1.53
N GLN A 59 8.60 1.08 0.47
CA GLN A 59 9.09 2.46 0.57
C GLN A 59 8.04 3.40 1.17
N GLN A 60 6.77 3.26 0.80
CA GLN A 60 5.68 4.03 1.40
C GLN A 60 5.54 3.72 2.90
N LEU A 61 5.54 2.44 3.29
CA LEU A 61 5.47 2.02 4.68
C LEU A 61 6.66 2.50 5.50
N ASN A 62 7.87 2.49 4.94
CA ASN A 62 9.05 3.06 5.58
C ASN A 62 8.93 4.57 5.76
N SER A 63 8.34 5.28 4.79
CA SER A 63 8.08 6.72 4.89
C SER A 63 7.06 7.01 5.99
N ALA A 64 6.01 6.18 6.10
CA ALA A 64 5.02 6.26 7.16
C ALA A 64 5.65 6.05 8.55
N ARG A 65 6.51 5.04 8.70
CA ARG A 65 7.25 4.79 9.93
C ARG A 65 8.12 5.98 10.34
N ARG A 66 8.83 6.60 9.40
CA ARG A 66 9.69 7.75 9.70
C ARG A 66 8.94 8.94 10.30
N LEU A 67 7.66 9.13 9.97
CA LEU A 67 6.82 10.17 10.60
C LEU A 67 6.63 9.96 12.11
N LEU A 68 6.87 8.75 12.62
CA LEU A 68 6.84 8.44 14.05
C LEU A 68 8.20 8.66 14.72
N ASP A 69 9.27 8.71 13.93
CA ASP A 69 10.65 8.92 14.38
C ASP A 69 11.01 10.43 14.38
N GLU A 70 10.16 11.30 13.80
CA GLU A 70 10.25 12.77 13.77
C GLU A 70 9.63 13.42 15.02
#